data_AF-A0A1I2KJ21-F1
#
_entry.id   AF-A0A1I2KJ21-F1
#
_cell.length_a   1.000
_cell.length_b   1.000
_cell.length_c   1.000
_cell.angle_alpha   90.00
_cell.angle_beta   90.00
_cell.angle_gamma   90.00
#
_symmetry.space_group_name_H-M   'P 1'
#
loop_
_entity.id
_entity.type
_entity.pdbx_description
1 polymer ?
#
loop_
_entity_poly.entity_id
_entity_poly.type
_entity_poly.pdbx_seq_one_letter_code
_entity_poly.pdbx_strand_id
1 'polypeptide(L)'
;MLEYGSGKPNRWGIAFTIGLHLLVVLIYFIKPKDKIDLTPPPKAGEMVYITPGKPAPQPKPKAQPKAKPSKETPRSSRAYLPPNKNAITEVIKPQEKLVPPEQAKLTPVPDTVPDMAALIEQRRRARNGDAQQPAQEEDAGATGKARALANIMGAQGRNANGERNDTGGVFQIVNQTFNGADIKFRGFSSNFKRQWQQQVHVDQGSEKDIETAIVKKMIEMIRKEKPGDFVWESHRLGRNVPMSARKEDEKELQAFLLLEFWPNYGKVR
;
A
#
# COMPACT_ATOMS: atom_id res chain seq x y z
N MET A 1 -3.37 -30.50 63.69
CA MET A 1 -3.53 -31.62 62.74
C MET A 1 -4.81 -31.37 61.96
N LEU A 2 -4.69 -31.05 60.67
CA LEU A 2 -5.85 -30.85 59.79
C LEU A 2 -6.29 -32.20 59.24
N GLU A 3 -7.52 -32.56 59.53
CA GLU A 3 -8.17 -33.81 59.16
C GLU A 3 -8.36 -33.86 57.64
N TYR A 4 -7.59 -34.72 56.97
CA TYR A 4 -7.67 -34.95 55.53
C TYR A 4 -8.52 -36.20 55.30
N GLY A 5 -9.77 -36.03 54.87
CA GLY A 5 -10.56 -37.18 54.39
C GLY A 5 -12.04 -37.17 54.70
N SER A 6 -12.79 -36.18 54.21
CA SER A 6 -14.25 -36.33 54.06
C SER A 6 -14.79 -35.64 52.81
N GLY A 7 -14.07 -35.74 51.70
CA GLY A 7 -14.55 -35.25 50.40
C GLY A 7 -15.33 -36.34 49.67
N LYS A 8 -16.64 -36.46 49.91
CA LYS A 8 -17.50 -37.26 49.02
C LYS A 8 -17.32 -36.70 47.59
N PRO A 9 -17.07 -37.52 46.57
CA PRO A 9 -16.86 -37.01 45.22
C PRO A 9 -18.09 -36.22 44.78
N ASN A 10 -17.87 -35.01 44.24
CA ASN A 10 -18.94 -34.15 43.77
C ASN A 10 -19.64 -34.83 42.60
N ARG A 11 -20.74 -35.54 42.89
CA ARG A 11 -21.50 -36.36 41.92
C ARG A 11 -21.95 -35.52 40.72
N TRP A 12 -22.22 -34.23 40.94
CA TRP A 12 -22.53 -33.28 39.88
C TRP A 12 -21.35 -32.95 38.99
N GLY A 13 -20.14 -32.82 39.55
CA GLY A 13 -18.92 -32.63 38.78
C GLY A 13 -18.60 -33.83 37.89
N ILE A 14 -18.79 -35.04 38.41
CA ILE A 14 -18.60 -36.29 37.64
C ILE A 14 -19.68 -36.43 36.56
N ALA A 15 -20.95 -36.13 36.86
CA ALA A 15 -22.02 -36.15 35.87
C ALA A 15 -21.77 -35.15 34.74
N PHE A 16 -21.27 -33.96 35.06
CA PHE A 16 -20.95 -32.93 34.07
C PHE A 16 -19.79 -33.35 33.15
N THR A 17 -18.71 -33.92 33.70
CA THR A 17 -17.58 -34.37 32.87
C THR A 17 -17.96 -35.54 31.98
N ILE A 18 -18.76 -36.49 32.48
CA ILE A 18 -19.31 -37.59 31.66
C ILE A 18 -20.21 -37.03 30.56
N GLY A 19 -21.11 -36.10 30.88
CA GLY A 19 -21.98 -35.45 29.89
C GLY A 19 -21.19 -34.71 28.80
N LEU A 20 -20.12 -34.01 29.17
CA LEU A 20 -19.23 -33.32 28.22
C LEU A 20 -18.56 -34.31 27.27
N HIS A 21 -18.07 -35.45 27.78
CA HIS A 21 -17.44 -36.47 26.94
C HIS A 21 -18.44 -37.13 26.00
N LEU A 22 -19.65 -37.43 26.47
CA LEU A 22 -20.72 -37.97 25.63
C LEU A 22 -21.14 -36.99 24.53
N LEU A 23 -21.17 -35.69 24.82
CA LEU A 23 -21.46 -34.64 23.83
C LEU A 23 -20.37 -34.58 22.76
N VAL A 24 -19.09 -34.67 23.13
CA VAL A 24 -17.97 -34.70 22.16
C VAL A 24 -18.05 -35.94 21.27
N VAL A 25 -18.36 -37.10 21.82
CA VAL A 25 -18.56 -38.34 21.05
C VAL A 25 -19.76 -38.20 20.10
N LEU A 26 -20.87 -37.63 20.57
CA LEU A 26 -22.04 -37.36 19.73
C LEU A 26 -21.70 -36.44 18.55
N ILE A 27 -20.98 -35.35 18.79
CA ILE A 27 -20.52 -34.44 17.73
C ILE A 27 -19.62 -35.18 16.74
N TYR A 28 -18.73 -36.06 17.22
CA TYR A 28 -17.85 -36.85 16.34
C TYR A 28 -18.65 -37.76 15.39
N PHE A 29 -19.73 -38.38 15.85
CA PHE A 29 -20.60 -39.21 15.01
C PHE A 29 -21.49 -38.40 14.05
N ILE A 30 -21.82 -37.16 14.37
CA ILE A 30 -22.67 -36.29 13.54
C ILE A 30 -21.88 -35.59 12.43
N LYS A 31 -20.53 -35.52 12.49
CA LYS A 31 -19.73 -34.94 11.40
C LYS A 31 -19.89 -35.78 10.12
N PRO A 32 -20.57 -35.27 9.06
CA PRO A 32 -20.59 -35.96 7.79
C PRO A 32 -19.15 -36.02 7.26
N LYS A 33 -18.72 -37.21 6.84
CA LYS A 33 -17.43 -37.38 6.18
C LYS A 33 -17.52 -36.68 4.83
N ASP A 34 -16.90 -35.50 4.72
CA ASP A 34 -16.76 -34.79 3.45
C ASP A 34 -16.02 -35.70 2.47
N LYS A 35 -16.78 -36.35 1.59
CA LYS A 35 -16.21 -37.06 0.46
C LYS A 35 -15.80 -36.00 -0.54
N ILE A 36 -14.49 -35.78 -0.62
CA ILE A 36 -13.91 -35.01 -1.71
C ILE A 36 -14.10 -35.86 -2.97
N ASP A 37 -15.15 -35.59 -3.74
CA ASP A 37 -15.30 -36.12 -5.09
C ASP A 37 -14.26 -35.42 -5.98
N LEU A 38 -13.07 -36.02 -6.07
CA LEU A 38 -12.12 -35.66 -7.11
C LEU A 38 -12.71 -36.13 -8.44
N THR A 39 -13.39 -35.23 -9.15
CA THR A 39 -13.69 -35.43 -10.56
C THR A 39 -12.38 -35.69 -11.29
N PRO A 40 -12.19 -36.85 -11.96
CA PRO A 40 -10.99 -37.09 -12.72
C PRO A 40 -10.85 -36.01 -13.80
N PRO A 41 -9.63 -35.54 -14.12
CA PRO A 41 -9.43 -34.63 -15.22
C PRO A 41 -9.99 -35.26 -16.51
N PRO A 42 -10.69 -34.49 -17.36
CA PRO A 42 -11.22 -35.01 -18.61
C PRO A 42 -10.06 -35.60 -19.42
N LYS A 43 -10.24 -36.85 -19.88
CA LYS A 43 -9.29 -37.52 -20.75
C LYS A 43 -8.98 -36.59 -21.92
N ALA A 44 -7.69 -36.28 -22.10
CA ALA A 44 -7.20 -35.60 -23.28
C ALA A 44 -7.67 -36.37 -24.53
N GLY A 45 -8.56 -35.78 -25.32
CA GLY A 45 -8.94 -36.36 -26.61
C GLY A 45 -10.36 -36.11 -27.11
N GLU A 46 -11.26 -35.48 -26.35
CA GLU A 46 -12.57 -35.12 -26.90
C GLU A 46 -12.47 -33.81 -27.68
N MET A 47 -12.27 -33.96 -28.98
CA MET A 47 -12.30 -32.88 -29.95
C MET A 47 -13.73 -32.33 -30.02
N VAL A 48 -13.99 -31.25 -29.28
CA VAL A 48 -15.22 -30.47 -29.41
C VAL A 48 -15.14 -29.73 -30.75
N TYR A 49 -15.76 -30.31 -31.77
CA TYR A 49 -15.97 -29.64 -33.05
C TYR A 49 -16.91 -28.45 -32.83
N ILE A 50 -16.34 -27.24 -32.80
CA ILE A 50 -17.12 -26.01 -32.92
C ILE A 50 -17.59 -25.95 -34.38
N THR A 51 -18.79 -26.43 -34.65
CA THR A 51 -19.47 -26.17 -35.93
C THR A 51 -19.69 -24.66 -36.00
N PRO A 52 -19.20 -23.92 -37.02
CA PRO A 52 -19.47 -22.50 -37.12
C PRO A 52 -20.97 -22.31 -37.40
N GLY A 53 -21.70 -21.96 -36.33
CA GLY A 53 -23.09 -21.56 -36.41
C GLY A 53 -23.23 -20.30 -37.26
N LYS A 54 -24.28 -20.28 -38.08
CA LYS A 54 -24.68 -19.18 -38.96
C LYS A 54 -24.58 -17.82 -38.23
N PRO A 55 -24.13 -16.75 -38.91
CA PRO A 55 -24.00 -15.43 -38.30
C PRO A 55 -25.36 -14.96 -37.76
N ALA A 56 -25.39 -14.68 -36.45
CA ALA A 56 -26.54 -14.07 -35.80
C ALA A 56 -26.78 -12.66 -36.38
N PRO A 57 -28.04 -12.26 -36.59
CA PRO A 57 -28.35 -10.92 -37.09
C PRO A 57 -27.88 -9.85 -36.10
N GLN A 58 -27.20 -8.83 -36.63
CA GLN A 58 -26.70 -7.70 -35.86
C GLN A 58 -27.84 -7.01 -35.09
N PRO A 59 -27.67 -6.73 -33.79
CA PRO A 59 -28.65 -5.97 -33.04
C PRO A 59 -28.68 -4.52 -33.54
N LYS A 60 -29.88 -4.04 -33.87
CA LYS A 60 -30.13 -2.64 -34.24
C LYS A 60 -29.63 -1.71 -33.12
N PRO A 61 -29.03 -0.54 -33.45
CA PRO A 61 -28.61 0.43 -32.45
C PRO A 61 -29.79 0.88 -31.58
N LYS A 62 -29.71 0.64 -30.27
CA LYS A 62 -30.64 1.25 -29.31
C LYS A 62 -30.37 2.75 -29.28
N ALA A 63 -31.42 3.54 -29.52
CA ALA A 63 -31.39 4.98 -29.36
C ALA A 63 -30.91 5.34 -27.95
N GLN A 64 -29.93 6.24 -27.87
CA GLN A 64 -29.50 6.83 -26.61
C GLN A 64 -30.69 7.58 -25.96
N PRO A 65 -30.98 7.37 -24.67
CA PRO A 65 -31.94 8.18 -23.95
C PRO A 65 -31.44 9.63 -23.89
N LYS A 66 -32.27 10.57 -24.36
CA LYS A 66 -32.02 12.01 -24.19
C LYS A 66 -31.80 12.33 -22.71
N ALA A 67 -30.69 13.00 -22.42
CA ALA A 67 -30.36 13.49 -21.08
C ALA A 67 -31.50 14.39 -20.56
N LYS A 68 -32.01 14.08 -19.37
CA LYS A 68 -32.87 14.99 -18.61
C LYS A 68 -32.01 16.13 -18.06
N PRO A 69 -32.51 17.37 -18.01
CA PRO A 69 -31.77 18.48 -17.42
C PRO A 69 -31.52 18.19 -15.93
N SER A 70 -30.25 18.22 -15.54
CA SER A 70 -29.81 18.06 -14.16
C SER A 70 -30.34 19.24 -13.34
N LYS A 71 -31.12 18.95 -12.30
CA LYS A 71 -31.45 19.95 -11.28
C LYS A 71 -30.16 20.32 -10.55
N GLU A 72 -29.86 21.61 -10.50
CA GLU A 72 -28.79 22.17 -9.69
C GLU A 72 -28.97 21.71 -8.23
N THR A 73 -27.96 21.02 -7.69
CA THR A 73 -27.86 20.79 -6.26
C THR A 73 -27.45 22.11 -5.59
N PRO A 74 -28.10 22.52 -4.49
CA PRO A 74 -27.69 23.71 -3.77
C PRO A 74 -26.27 23.51 -3.24
N ARG A 75 -25.40 24.50 -3.50
CA ARG A 75 -24.05 24.58 -2.94
C ARG A 75 -24.15 24.45 -1.42
N SER A 76 -23.54 23.41 -0.88
CA SER A 76 -23.37 23.20 0.55
C SER A 76 -22.75 24.46 1.18
N SER A 77 -23.48 25.08 2.11
CA SER A 77 -22.97 26.18 2.91
C SER A 77 -21.84 25.64 3.80
N ARG A 78 -20.65 26.21 3.64
CA ARG A 78 -19.46 25.90 4.42
C ARG A 78 -19.78 26.03 5.92
N ALA A 79 -19.77 24.91 6.64
CA ALA A 79 -19.93 24.91 8.08
C ALA A 79 -18.78 25.70 8.72
N TYR A 80 -19.12 26.71 9.52
CA TYR A 80 -18.16 27.43 10.36
C TYR A 80 -17.78 26.49 11.51
N LEU A 81 -16.51 26.06 11.59
CA LEU A 81 -16.03 25.37 12.77
C LEU A 81 -15.81 26.38 13.91
N PRO A 82 -16.27 26.10 15.14
CA PRO A 82 -15.97 26.95 16.28
C PRO A 82 -14.48 26.90 16.63
N PRO A 83 -13.89 27.98 17.18
CA PRO A 83 -12.50 28.01 17.60
C PRO A 83 -12.19 26.93 18.64
N ASN A 84 -11.16 26.13 18.38
CA ASN A 84 -10.69 25.09 19.29
C ASN A 84 -10.11 25.73 20.56
N LYS A 85 -10.70 25.45 21.73
CA LYS A 85 -10.23 25.94 23.04
C LYS A 85 -8.94 25.28 23.54
N ASN A 86 -8.45 24.25 22.85
CA ASN A 86 -7.24 23.49 23.20
C ASN A 86 -6.08 23.74 22.23
N ALA A 87 -6.05 24.90 21.57
CA ALA A 87 -4.83 25.32 20.87
C ALA A 87 -3.72 25.47 21.91
N ILE A 88 -2.66 24.67 21.76
CA ILE A 88 -1.45 24.77 22.56
C ILE A 88 -0.84 26.13 22.22
N THR A 89 -1.00 27.10 23.10
CA THR A 89 -0.26 28.36 23.04
C THR A 89 1.22 28.00 23.16
N GLU A 90 1.96 28.09 22.05
CA GLU A 90 3.42 28.02 22.11
C GLU A 90 3.90 29.11 23.08
N VAL A 91 4.63 28.70 24.12
CA VAL A 91 5.28 29.60 25.07
C VAL A 91 6.28 30.41 24.27
N ILE A 92 5.96 31.69 24.09
CA ILE A 92 6.83 32.70 23.48
C ILE A 92 8.14 32.71 24.27
N LYS A 93 9.21 32.16 23.68
CA LYS A 93 10.56 32.39 24.18
C LYS A 93 10.83 33.90 24.18
N PRO A 94 11.44 34.47 25.23
CA PRO A 94 11.84 35.88 25.24
C PRO A 94 12.64 36.20 23.98
N GLN A 95 12.17 37.18 23.22
CA GLN A 95 12.84 37.64 22.01
C GLN A 95 14.23 38.14 22.37
N GLU A 96 15.23 37.53 21.76
CA GLU A 96 16.60 38.02 21.76
C GLU A 96 16.60 39.44 21.18
N LYS A 97 17.25 40.36 21.88
CA LYS A 97 17.28 41.79 21.55
C LYS A 97 17.83 41.95 20.13
N LEU A 98 16.97 42.28 19.18
CA LEU A 98 17.36 42.64 17.82
C LEU A 98 18.34 43.82 17.92
N VAL A 99 19.62 43.56 17.67
CA VAL A 99 20.57 44.61 17.31
C VAL A 99 20.08 45.21 15.98
N PRO A 100 19.91 46.54 15.88
CA PRO A 100 19.66 47.19 14.59
C PRO A 100 20.55 46.62 13.48
N PRO A 101 19.97 46.23 12.33
CA PRO A 101 20.74 45.75 11.21
C PRO A 101 21.71 46.86 10.79
N GLU A 102 22.99 46.50 10.75
CA GLU A 102 24.01 47.31 10.09
C GLU A 102 23.51 47.63 8.69
N GLN A 103 23.45 48.92 8.36
CA GLN A 103 22.86 49.41 7.12
C GLN A 103 23.52 48.70 5.94
N ALA A 104 22.76 47.85 5.25
CA ALA A 104 23.21 47.27 3.99
C ALA A 104 23.48 48.43 3.02
N LYS A 105 24.75 48.67 2.71
CA LYS A 105 25.13 49.59 1.63
C LYS A 105 24.47 49.05 0.36
N LEU A 106 23.50 49.80 -0.17
CA LEU A 106 22.97 49.55 -1.51
C LEU A 106 24.13 49.67 -2.50
N THR A 107 24.60 48.55 -3.02
CA THR A 107 25.37 48.55 -4.26
C THR A 107 24.46 49.11 -5.36
N PRO A 108 24.95 50.07 -6.17
CA PRO A 108 24.17 50.60 -7.27
C PRO A 108 23.77 49.48 -8.23
N VAL A 109 22.51 49.51 -8.67
CA VAL A 109 22.01 48.63 -9.73
C VAL A 109 22.86 48.92 -10.98
N PRO A 110 23.46 47.91 -11.64
CA PRO A 110 24.17 48.16 -12.88
C PRO A 110 23.17 48.64 -13.94
N ASP A 111 23.42 49.82 -14.52
CA ASP A 111 22.57 50.47 -15.53
C ASP A 111 22.52 49.74 -16.89
N THR A 112 23.13 48.56 -17.00
CA THR A 112 23.14 47.79 -18.24
C THR A 112 22.07 46.71 -18.17
N VAL A 113 20.90 47.01 -18.77
CA VAL A 113 19.94 45.97 -19.16
C VAL A 113 20.64 45.10 -20.20
N PRO A 114 20.95 43.83 -19.93
CA PRO A 114 21.58 42.98 -20.94
C PRO A 114 20.59 42.80 -22.08
N ASP A 115 21.06 42.94 -23.31
CA ASP A 115 20.27 42.59 -24.50
C ASP A 115 19.73 41.16 -24.33
N MET A 116 18.49 40.91 -24.76
CA MET A 116 17.79 39.65 -24.49
C MET A 116 18.61 38.43 -24.94
N ALA A 117 19.42 38.58 -25.99
CA ALA A 117 20.37 37.57 -26.45
C ALA A 117 21.41 37.19 -25.40
N ALA A 118 22.02 38.17 -24.71
CA ALA A 118 23.01 37.95 -23.66
C ALA A 118 22.40 37.22 -22.45
N LEU A 119 21.15 37.55 -22.12
CA LEU A 119 20.40 36.90 -21.03
C LEU A 119 20.10 35.42 -21.34
N ILE A 120 19.80 35.10 -22.60
CA ILE A 120 19.60 33.71 -23.05
C ILE A 120 20.91 32.92 -22.98
N GLU A 121 22.02 33.49 -23.44
CA GLU A 121 23.34 32.85 -23.37
C GLU A 121 23.79 32.62 -21.93
N GLN A 122 23.61 33.60 -21.05
CA GLN A 122 23.94 33.46 -19.63
C GLN A 122 23.12 32.34 -18.97
N ARG A 123 21.82 32.23 -19.29
CA ARG A 123 20.97 31.14 -18.80
C ARG A 123 21.36 29.78 -19.38
N ARG A 124 21.86 29.75 -20.63
CA ARG A 124 22.38 28.55 -21.28
C ARG A 124 23.67 28.09 -20.61
N ARG A 125 24.61 29.00 -20.35
CA ARG A 125 25.86 28.74 -19.61
C ARG A 125 25.58 28.30 -18.18
N ALA A 126 24.64 28.93 -17.48
CA ALA A 126 24.27 28.54 -16.11
C ALA A 126 23.68 27.12 -16.02
N ARG A 127 23.00 26.64 -17.08
CA ARG A 127 22.50 25.25 -17.15
C ARG A 127 23.54 24.25 -17.63
N ASN A 128 24.49 24.69 -18.47
CA ASN A 128 25.48 23.83 -19.11
C ASN A 128 26.88 23.95 -18.48
N GLY A 129 26.99 24.58 -17.29
CA GLY A 129 28.20 25.04 -16.60
C GLY A 129 29.54 24.58 -17.17
N ASP A 130 30.33 25.52 -17.72
CA ASP A 130 31.73 25.42 -18.20
C ASP A 130 32.24 24.06 -18.74
N ALA A 131 31.34 23.25 -19.28
CA ALA A 131 31.67 22.10 -20.08
C ALA A 131 31.48 22.51 -21.54
N GLN A 132 32.58 22.92 -22.18
CA GLN A 132 32.74 22.82 -23.62
C GLN A 132 32.66 21.32 -23.98
N GLN A 133 31.46 20.73 -23.97
CA GLN A 133 31.23 19.45 -24.60
C GLN A 133 31.14 19.70 -26.11
N PRO A 134 31.93 19.00 -26.93
CA PRO A 134 31.81 19.09 -28.37
C PRO A 134 30.36 18.78 -28.74
N ALA A 135 29.79 19.56 -29.66
CA ALA A 135 28.48 19.29 -30.22
C ALA A 135 28.49 17.90 -30.84
N GLN A 136 28.11 16.89 -30.06
CA GLN A 136 27.66 15.63 -30.61
C GLN A 136 26.37 15.97 -31.33
N GLU A 137 26.38 15.74 -32.65
CA GLU A 137 25.17 15.75 -33.48
C GLU A 137 24.25 14.64 -32.98
N GLU A 138 23.57 14.92 -31.87
CA GLU A 138 22.39 14.19 -31.48
C GLU A 138 21.35 14.42 -32.57
N ASP A 139 20.96 13.34 -33.25
CA ASP A 139 19.88 13.32 -34.22
C ASP A 139 18.68 14.08 -33.62
N ALA A 140 18.35 15.24 -34.18
CA ALA A 140 17.25 16.09 -33.72
C ALA A 140 15.92 15.32 -33.66
N GLY A 141 15.79 14.25 -34.46
CA GLY A 141 14.68 13.30 -34.40
C GLY A 141 14.66 12.45 -33.13
N ALA A 142 15.82 12.00 -32.64
CA ALA A 142 15.94 11.23 -31.40
C ALA A 142 15.67 12.09 -30.15
N THR A 143 16.22 13.31 -30.09
CA THR A 143 15.98 14.25 -28.98
C THR A 143 14.52 14.72 -28.97
N GLY A 144 13.92 14.92 -30.15
CA GLY A 144 12.49 15.23 -30.31
C GLY A 144 11.58 14.09 -29.83
N LYS A 145 11.89 12.84 -30.21
CA LYS A 145 11.16 11.65 -29.74
C LYS A 145 11.29 11.45 -28.23
N ALA A 146 12.47 11.67 -27.65
CA ALA A 146 12.68 11.58 -26.21
C ALA A 146 11.85 12.61 -25.42
N ARG A 147 11.80 13.87 -25.91
CA ARG A 147 10.95 14.92 -25.32
C ARG A 147 9.46 14.65 -25.49
N ALA A 148 9.05 14.15 -26.66
CA ALA A 148 7.67 13.75 -26.91
C ALA A 148 7.26 12.61 -25.96
N LEU A 149 8.07 11.56 -25.84
CA LEU A 149 7.82 10.47 -24.90
C LEU A 149 7.76 10.96 -23.44
N ALA A 150 8.64 11.85 -23.02
CA ALA A 150 8.61 12.44 -21.67
C ALA A 150 7.31 13.22 -21.40
N ASN A 151 6.84 14.01 -22.38
CA ASN A 151 5.58 14.75 -22.27
C ASN A 151 4.35 13.82 -22.28
N ILE A 152 4.37 12.76 -23.10
CA ILE A 152 3.27 11.77 -23.15
C ILE A 152 3.24 10.96 -21.84
N MET A 153 4.40 10.55 -21.31
CA MET A 153 4.50 9.85 -20.01
C MET A 153 4.06 10.74 -18.84
N GLY A 154 4.39 12.03 -18.87
CA GLY A 154 3.91 13.01 -17.89
C GLY A 154 2.40 13.25 -17.96
N ALA A 155 1.84 13.36 -19.17
CA ALA A 155 0.41 13.58 -19.38
C ALA A 155 -0.46 12.35 -19.09
N GLN A 156 0.06 11.13 -19.28
CA GLN A 156 -0.66 9.88 -19.03
C GLN A 156 -0.65 9.46 -17.55
N GLY A 157 -0.07 10.26 -16.64
CA GLY A 157 -0.08 9.99 -15.20
C GLY A 157 0.73 8.75 -14.78
N ARG A 158 1.48 8.13 -15.70
CA ARG A 158 2.34 6.96 -15.44
C ARG A 158 3.40 7.26 -14.37
N ASN A 159 3.85 8.52 -14.33
CA ASN A 159 4.83 9.02 -13.37
C ASN A 159 4.22 9.37 -12.01
N ALA A 160 2.90 9.55 -11.93
CA ALA A 160 2.23 9.98 -10.70
C ALA A 160 1.89 8.80 -9.79
N ASN A 161 1.44 7.66 -10.35
CA ASN A 161 0.83 6.58 -9.56
C ASN A 161 1.10 5.12 -10.04
N GLY A 162 2.09 4.82 -10.89
CA GLY A 162 2.22 3.41 -11.35
C GLY A 162 3.57 2.91 -11.89
N GLU A 163 4.52 3.79 -12.18
CA GLU A 163 5.86 3.40 -12.66
C GLU A 163 6.98 4.17 -11.94
N ARG A 164 6.77 4.49 -10.65
CA ARG A 164 7.94 4.58 -9.76
C ARG A 164 8.58 3.21 -9.79
N ASN A 165 9.90 3.15 -9.76
CA ASN A 165 10.58 1.87 -9.62
C ASN A 165 10.09 1.22 -8.32
N ASP A 166 9.05 0.38 -8.40
CA ASP A 166 8.40 -0.37 -7.32
C ASP A 166 9.39 -1.44 -6.82
N THR A 167 10.56 -1.01 -6.38
CA THR A 167 11.66 -1.83 -5.88
C THR A 167 11.48 -2.11 -4.38
N GLY A 168 10.43 -1.56 -3.77
CA GLY A 168 9.93 -1.93 -2.44
C GLY A 168 8.78 -2.94 -2.57
N GLY A 169 8.85 -4.06 -1.86
CA GLY A 169 7.83 -5.09 -1.91
C GLY A 169 6.47 -4.54 -1.50
N VAL A 170 5.51 -4.55 -2.42
CA VAL A 170 4.15 -4.03 -2.20
C VAL A 170 3.28 -5.14 -1.65
N PHE A 171 2.81 -4.96 -0.42
CA PHE A 171 1.82 -5.83 0.21
C PHE A 171 0.43 -5.21 0.10
N GLN A 172 -0.55 -6.02 -0.26
CA GLN A 172 -1.95 -5.66 -0.28
C GLN A 172 -2.72 -6.64 0.58
N ILE A 173 -3.46 -6.12 1.55
CA ILE A 173 -4.38 -6.91 2.37
C ILE A 173 -5.73 -6.92 1.66
N VAL A 174 -6.27 -8.12 1.43
CA VAL A 174 -7.52 -8.39 0.73
C VAL A 174 -8.40 -9.23 1.64
N ASN A 175 -9.71 -9.03 1.60
CA ASN A 175 -10.69 -9.83 2.35
C ASN A 175 -10.34 -10.01 3.84
N GLN A 176 -10.03 -8.92 4.55
CA GLN A 176 -9.81 -8.99 6.00
C GLN A 176 -11.13 -9.24 6.73
N THR A 177 -11.19 -10.32 7.50
CA THR A 177 -12.25 -10.63 8.47
C THR A 177 -11.70 -10.48 9.89
N PHE A 178 -12.51 -10.81 10.90
CA PHE A 178 -12.09 -10.76 12.31
C PHE A 178 -11.02 -11.82 12.64
N ASN A 179 -11.05 -12.97 11.97
CA ASN A 179 -10.21 -14.13 12.28
C ASN A 179 -9.29 -14.55 11.13
N GLY A 180 -9.41 -13.95 9.95
CA GLY A 180 -8.61 -14.31 8.78
C GLY A 180 -8.42 -13.15 7.80
N ALA A 181 -7.46 -13.27 6.90
CA ALA A 181 -7.24 -12.32 5.80
C ALA A 181 -6.46 -12.95 4.66
N ASP A 182 -6.66 -12.46 3.44
CA ASP A 182 -5.82 -12.78 2.30
C ASP A 182 -4.76 -11.69 2.11
N ILE A 183 -3.49 -12.07 1.94
CA ILE A 183 -2.41 -11.12 1.67
C ILE A 183 -1.88 -11.40 0.28
N LYS A 184 -1.81 -10.37 -0.55
CA LYS A 184 -1.12 -10.39 -1.84
C LYS A 184 0.22 -9.70 -1.68
N PHE A 185 1.29 -10.41 -2.02
CA PHE A 185 2.65 -9.89 -1.98
C PHE A 185 3.22 -9.81 -3.39
N ARG A 186 3.60 -8.60 -3.79
CA ARG A 186 4.41 -8.33 -5.00
C ARG A 186 5.78 -7.91 -4.49
N GLY A 187 6.76 -8.80 -4.46
CA GLY A 187 7.98 -8.43 -3.76
C GLY A 187 8.94 -7.54 -4.55
N PHE A 188 10.19 -7.49 -4.09
CA PHE A 188 11.12 -6.37 -4.27
C PHE A 188 11.79 -6.25 -5.66
N SER A 189 11.32 -6.99 -6.66
CA SER A 189 11.91 -6.99 -8.01
C SER A 189 11.06 -6.18 -8.99
N SER A 190 11.69 -5.18 -9.62
CA SER A 190 11.09 -4.36 -10.68
C SER A 190 10.82 -5.13 -11.98
N ASN A 191 11.30 -6.38 -12.11
CA ASN A 191 11.10 -7.20 -13.29
C ASN A 191 9.71 -7.86 -13.28
N PHE A 192 8.69 -7.07 -13.61
CA PHE A 192 7.27 -7.43 -13.61
C PHE A 192 6.85 -8.55 -14.60
N LYS A 193 7.74 -8.95 -15.52
CA LYS A 193 7.43 -9.93 -16.57
C LYS A 193 7.29 -11.37 -16.05
N ARG A 194 7.73 -11.68 -14.84
CA ARG A 194 7.50 -12.97 -14.18
C ARG A 194 6.62 -12.72 -12.97
N GLN A 195 5.31 -12.74 -13.14
CA GLN A 195 4.33 -12.57 -12.05
C GLN A 195 4.62 -13.55 -10.92
N TRP A 196 5.08 -13.04 -9.79
CA TRP A 196 5.31 -13.82 -8.58
C TRP A 196 4.46 -13.26 -7.43
N GLN A 197 3.28 -12.73 -7.78
CA GLN A 197 2.30 -12.32 -6.81
C GLN A 197 1.92 -13.54 -5.96
N GLN A 198 2.38 -13.59 -4.73
CA GLN A 198 2.03 -14.64 -3.80
C GLN A 198 0.77 -14.20 -3.07
N GLN A 199 -0.32 -14.94 -3.26
CA GLN A 199 -1.51 -14.79 -2.43
C GLN A 199 -1.44 -15.83 -1.32
N VAL A 200 -1.47 -15.38 -0.06
CA VAL A 200 -1.39 -16.23 1.12
C VAL A 200 -2.56 -15.91 2.03
N HIS A 201 -3.33 -16.94 2.39
CA HIS A 201 -4.35 -16.85 3.41
C HIS A 201 -3.70 -16.91 4.80
N VAL A 202 -4.14 -16.04 5.71
CA VAL A 202 -3.65 -15.96 7.08
C VAL A 202 -4.81 -16.02 8.04
N ASP A 203 -4.75 -16.98 8.95
CA ASP A 203 -5.67 -17.10 10.08
C ASP A 203 -5.04 -16.52 11.35
N GLN A 204 -5.85 -15.98 12.25
CA GLN A 204 -5.40 -15.41 13.53
C GLN A 204 -4.66 -16.44 14.40
N GLY A 205 -5.11 -17.69 14.39
CA GLY A 205 -4.50 -18.78 15.15
C GLY A 205 -4.39 -18.47 16.65
N SER A 206 -3.17 -18.49 17.17
CA SER A 206 -2.83 -18.24 18.59
C SER A 206 -2.50 -16.79 18.90
N GLU A 207 -2.51 -15.91 17.89
CA GLU A 207 -2.07 -14.53 18.06
C GLU A 207 -3.19 -13.69 18.70
N LYS A 208 -2.80 -12.66 19.46
CA LYS A 208 -3.78 -11.79 20.16
C LYS A 208 -4.80 -11.21 19.19
N ASP A 209 -4.34 -10.83 18.00
CA ASP A 209 -5.07 -10.04 17.02
C ASP A 209 -4.72 -10.46 15.59
N ILE A 210 -5.70 -10.40 14.67
CA ILE A 210 -5.50 -10.76 13.27
C ILE A 210 -4.46 -9.85 12.60
N GLU A 211 -4.41 -8.57 12.96
CA GLU A 211 -3.42 -7.61 12.44
C GLU A 211 -1.99 -8.04 12.76
N THR A 212 -1.78 -8.58 13.97
CA THR A 212 -0.47 -9.07 14.39
C THR A 212 -0.08 -10.34 13.63
N ALA A 213 -1.03 -11.25 13.41
CA ALA A 213 -0.81 -12.46 12.62
C ALA A 213 -0.46 -12.14 11.16
N ILE A 214 -1.17 -11.19 10.56
CA ILE A 214 -0.91 -10.69 9.20
C ILE A 214 0.52 -10.16 9.09
N VAL A 215 0.93 -9.24 9.98
CA VAL A 215 2.28 -8.64 9.94
C VAL A 215 3.37 -9.68 10.13
N LYS A 216 3.18 -10.63 11.06
CA LYS A 216 4.13 -11.72 11.26
C LYS A 216 4.30 -12.56 9.98
N LYS A 217 3.21 -12.86 9.29
CA LYS A 217 3.26 -13.55 8.00
C LYS A 217 3.94 -12.73 6.91
N MET A 218 3.72 -11.42 6.89
CA MET A 218 4.44 -10.51 5.99
C MET A 218 5.95 -10.54 6.23
N ILE A 219 6.39 -10.46 7.48
CA ILE A 219 7.82 -10.54 7.84
C ILE A 219 8.43 -11.88 7.40
N GLU A 220 7.72 -13.00 7.59
CA GLU A 220 8.16 -14.29 7.08
C GLU A 220 8.35 -14.29 5.56
N MET A 221 7.43 -13.67 4.81
CA MET A 221 7.54 -13.52 3.36
C MET A 221 8.71 -12.63 2.95
N ILE A 222 8.90 -11.48 3.62
CA ILE A 222 10.04 -10.59 3.38
C ILE A 222 11.35 -11.33 3.62
N ARG A 223 11.47 -12.05 4.74
CA ARG A 223 12.69 -12.81 5.09
C ARG A 223 13.07 -13.88 4.08
N LYS A 224 12.08 -14.53 3.45
CA LYS A 224 12.33 -15.54 2.42
C LYS A 224 13.02 -14.97 1.19
N GLU A 225 12.84 -13.68 0.93
CA GLU A 225 13.33 -13.05 -0.28
C GLU A 225 14.49 -12.08 -0.03
N LYS A 226 14.41 -11.30 1.05
CA LYS A 226 15.41 -10.32 1.49
C LYS A 226 15.62 -10.48 3.00
N PRO A 227 16.47 -11.42 3.45
CA PRO A 227 16.73 -11.63 4.87
C PRO A 227 17.57 -10.55 5.54
N GLY A 228 18.19 -9.65 4.78
CA GLY A 228 19.04 -8.58 5.28
C GLY A 228 18.33 -7.23 5.34
N ASP A 229 19.10 -6.18 5.03
CA ASP A 229 18.61 -4.81 5.03
C ASP A 229 17.92 -4.53 3.68
N PHE A 230 16.78 -3.87 3.72
CA PHE A 230 15.99 -3.53 2.55
C PHE A 230 15.40 -2.13 2.69
N VAL A 231 15.01 -1.55 1.56
CA VAL A 231 14.35 -0.26 1.54
C VAL A 231 12.85 -0.48 1.40
N TRP A 232 12.09 -0.01 2.38
CA TRP A 232 10.63 -0.05 2.38
C TRP A 232 10.06 1.25 1.83
N GLU A 233 9.10 1.18 0.92
CA GLU A 233 8.33 2.36 0.49
C GLU A 233 7.13 2.53 1.42
N SER A 234 7.20 3.52 2.32
CA SER A 234 6.08 3.83 3.21
C SER A 234 5.06 4.69 2.49
N HIS A 235 3.84 4.18 2.36
CA HIS A 235 2.70 4.94 1.87
C HIS A 235 2.26 6.00 2.89
N ARG A 236 2.39 5.71 4.19
CA ARG A 236 2.05 6.66 5.26
C ARG A 236 3.01 7.85 5.32
N LEU A 237 4.31 7.60 5.16
CA LEU A 237 5.34 8.65 5.22
C LEU A 237 5.66 9.24 3.84
N GLY A 238 5.19 8.61 2.76
CA GLY A 238 5.46 9.01 1.39
C GLY A 238 6.95 8.99 1.02
N ARG A 239 7.75 8.16 1.72
CA ARG A 239 9.20 8.09 1.53
C ARG A 239 9.74 6.68 1.73
N ASN A 240 10.94 6.47 1.21
CA ASN A 240 11.72 5.26 1.38
C ASN A 240 12.36 5.23 2.78
N VAL A 241 12.18 4.13 3.50
CA VAL A 241 12.69 3.92 4.86
C VAL A 241 13.59 2.68 4.85
N PRO A 242 14.88 2.79 5.24
CA PRO A 242 15.74 1.62 5.37
C PRO A 242 15.28 0.80 6.58
N MET A 243 15.03 -0.48 6.36
CA MET A 243 14.51 -1.43 7.35
C MET A 243 15.31 -2.73 7.29
N SER A 244 15.27 -3.51 8.37
CA SER A 244 15.99 -4.78 8.47
C SER A 244 15.00 -5.93 8.67
N ALA A 245 15.17 -7.00 7.89
CA ALA A 245 14.37 -8.22 8.02
C ALA A 245 14.95 -9.21 9.03
N ARG A 246 16.01 -8.84 9.76
CA ARG A 246 16.71 -9.78 10.65
C ARG A 246 15.85 -10.14 11.87
N LYS A 247 16.28 -11.13 12.65
CA LYS A 247 15.51 -11.62 13.82
C LYS A 247 15.61 -10.64 14.99
N GLU A 248 16.75 -9.99 15.13
CA GLU A 248 17.02 -8.96 16.13
C GLU A 248 16.08 -7.75 15.98
N ASP A 249 15.78 -7.34 14.75
CA ASP A 249 15.00 -6.13 14.46
C ASP A 249 13.50 -6.42 14.24
N GLU A 250 13.05 -7.66 14.52
CA GLU A 250 11.68 -8.10 14.25
C GLU A 250 10.64 -7.22 14.94
N LYS A 251 10.90 -6.81 16.18
CA LYS A 251 9.96 -5.99 16.97
C LYS A 251 9.78 -4.60 16.37
N GLU A 252 10.87 -4.00 15.88
CA GLU A 252 10.83 -2.68 15.25
C GLU A 252 10.11 -2.76 13.91
N LEU A 253 10.45 -3.74 13.08
CA LEU A 253 9.79 -3.98 11.80
C LEU A 253 8.29 -4.26 11.98
N GLN A 254 7.93 -5.09 12.97
CA GLN A 254 6.54 -5.41 13.27
C GLN A 254 5.76 -4.16 13.71
N ALA A 255 6.30 -3.36 14.63
CA ALA A 255 5.67 -2.13 15.08
C ALA A 255 5.50 -1.12 13.93
N PHE A 256 6.50 -1.02 13.06
CA PHE A 256 6.45 -0.17 11.88
C PHE A 256 5.34 -0.62 10.91
N LEU A 257 5.30 -1.90 10.54
CA LEU A 257 4.31 -2.45 9.61
C LEU A 257 2.88 -2.39 10.16
N LEU A 258 2.70 -2.63 11.45
CA LEU A 258 1.38 -2.49 12.09
C LEU A 258 0.82 -1.08 11.91
N LEU A 259 1.63 -0.04 12.13
CA LEU A 259 1.20 1.34 11.96
C LEU A 259 1.13 1.77 10.49
N GLU A 260 1.80 1.04 9.59
CA GLU A 260 1.75 1.28 8.15
C GLU A 260 0.40 0.89 7.57
N PHE A 261 -0.11 -0.31 7.91
CA PHE A 261 -1.41 -0.78 7.45
C PHE A 261 -2.57 -0.28 8.31
N TRP A 262 -2.37 -0.13 9.63
CA TRP A 262 -3.37 0.33 10.57
C TRP A 262 -2.85 1.52 11.40
N PRO A 263 -2.95 2.76 10.89
CA PRO A 263 -2.48 3.97 11.60
C PRO A 263 -3.11 4.19 12.98
N ASN A 264 -4.29 3.61 13.21
CA ASN A 264 -5.05 3.70 14.46
C ASN A 264 -4.88 2.49 15.39
N TYR A 265 -3.93 1.59 15.08
CA TYR A 265 -3.67 0.40 15.90
C TYR A 265 -3.30 0.80 17.33
N GLY A 266 -4.00 0.24 18.31
CA GLY A 266 -3.82 0.53 19.74
C GLY A 266 -4.43 1.85 20.25
N LYS A 267 -4.99 2.71 19.39
CA LYS A 267 -5.69 3.94 19.80
C LYS A 267 -7.21 3.79 19.90
N VAL A 268 -7.79 2.80 19.24
CA VAL A 268 -9.26 2.63 19.09
C VAL A 268 -9.71 1.26 19.60
N ARG A 269 -9.25 0.84 20.78
CA ARG A 269 -9.74 -0.38 21.44
C ARG A 269 -10.13 -0.09 22.88
#